data_AF-A0A914J7Q7-F1
#
_entry.id   AF-A0A914J7Q7-F1
#
_cell.length_a   1.000
_cell.length_b   1.000
_cell.length_c   1.000
_cell.angle_alpha   90.00
_cell.angle_beta   90.00
_cell.angle_gamma   90.00
#
_symmetry.space_group_name_H-M   'P 1'
#
loop_
_entity.id
_entity.type
_entity.pdbx_description
1 polymer ?
#
loop_
_entity_poly.entity_id
_entity_poly.type
_entity_poly.pdbx_seq_one_letter_code
_entity_poly.pdbx_strand_id
1 'polypeptide(L)'
;MSTNVPEYCQIVKVTGADGSVKELIFPKALDLNRPKRPRTTFSEQQLKILKIEFEKNPYLVGKERQKLAKDLDLTETQVKVWFQNRRTKYKKPSNNDQRNDFHDPRLLSAIHAKRSSKIKHITGMRVKT
;
A
#
# COMPACT_ATOMS: atom_id res chain seq x y z
N MET A 1 -31.86 15.54 13.40
CA MET A 1 -31.08 14.38 13.93
C MET A 1 -29.63 14.81 14.06
N SER A 2 -29.23 15.33 15.24
CA SER A 2 -27.86 15.78 15.49
C SER A 2 -26.91 14.58 15.46
N THR A 3 -26.19 14.42 14.35
CA THR A 3 -25.21 13.34 14.23
C THR A 3 -24.02 13.69 15.11
N ASN A 4 -23.90 13.03 16.26
CA ASN A 4 -22.77 13.21 17.16
C ASN A 4 -21.51 12.61 16.49
N VAL A 5 -20.77 13.45 15.75
CA VAL A 5 -19.47 13.09 15.20
C VAL A 5 -18.44 13.34 16.31
N PRO A 6 -17.67 12.31 16.73
CA PRO A 6 -16.66 12.48 17.76
C PRO A 6 -15.68 13.59 17.42
N GLU A 7 -15.23 14.36 18.42
CA GLU A 7 -14.39 15.54 18.22
C GLU A 7 -13.08 15.23 17.47
N TYR A 8 -12.56 14.01 17.56
CA TYR A 8 -11.35 13.58 16.83
C TYR A 8 -11.59 13.27 15.35
N CYS A 9 -12.82 13.42 14.85
CA CYS A 9 -13.20 13.18 13.46
C CYS A 9 -13.58 14.49 12.74
N GLN A 10 -13.22 14.60 11.47
CA GLN A 10 -13.62 15.65 10.54
C GLN A 10 -14.50 15.06 9.44
N ILE A 11 -15.44 15.87 8.93
CA ILE A 11 -16.28 15.53 7.79
C ILE A 11 -15.67 16.19 6.55
N VAL A 12 -15.42 15.40 5.52
CA VAL A 12 -14.98 15.85 4.20
C VAL A 12 -16.12 15.58 3.23
N LYS A 13 -16.64 16.65 2.61
CA LYS A 13 -17.69 16.55 1.59
C LYS A 13 -17.06 16.34 0.22
N VAL A 14 -17.48 15.29 -0.47
CA VAL A 14 -17.04 14.99 -1.83
C VAL A 14 -18.25 15.05 -2.75
N THR A 15 -18.20 15.94 -3.74
CA THR A 15 -19.25 16.08 -4.75
C THR A 15 -18.95 15.17 -5.94
N GLY A 16 -19.89 14.28 -6.26
CA GLY A 16 -19.86 13.43 -7.44
C GLY A 16 -20.17 14.19 -8.73
N ALA A 17 -19.87 13.59 -9.88
CA ALA A 17 -20.15 14.17 -11.20
C ALA A 17 -21.66 14.35 -11.49
N ASP A 18 -22.50 13.60 -10.79
CA ASP A 18 -23.96 13.63 -10.78
C ASP A 18 -24.55 14.66 -9.80
N GLY A 19 -23.70 15.47 -9.13
CA GLY A 19 -24.12 16.42 -8.11
C GLY A 19 -24.41 15.79 -6.74
N SER A 20 -24.32 14.46 -6.61
CA SER A 20 -24.48 13.77 -5.33
C SER A 20 -23.37 14.15 -4.37
N VAL A 21 -23.72 14.68 -3.19
CA VAL A 21 -22.76 15.02 -2.14
C VAL A 21 -22.62 13.85 -1.18
N LYS A 22 -21.42 13.30 -1.05
CA LYS A 22 -21.10 12.25 -0.07
C LYS A 22 -20.26 12.82 1.06
N GLU A 23 -20.73 12.64 2.29
CA GLU A 23 -19.98 12.99 3.51
C GLU A 23 -19.09 11.81 3.93
N LEU A 24 -17.78 12.05 3.99
CA LEU A 24 -16.78 11.09 4.45
C LEU A 24 -16.22 11.54 5.80
N ILE A 25 -16.16 10.63 6.78
CA ILE A 25 -15.65 10.92 8.12
C ILE A 25 -14.22 10.40 8.24
N PHE A 26 -13.27 11.28 8.50
CA PHE A 26 -11.85 10.95 8.69
C PHE A 26 -11.38 11.38 10.07
N PRO A 27 -10.42 10.68 10.68
CA PRO A 27 -9.71 11.23 11.85
C PRO A 27 -9.05 12.58 11.51
N LYS A 28 -9.20 13.58 12.37
CA LYS A 28 -8.56 14.91 12.24
C LYS A 28 -7.03 14.85 12.19
N ALA A 29 -6.44 13.82 12.79
CA ALA A 29 -5.00 13.59 12.78
C ALA A 29 -4.45 13.16 11.40
N LEU A 30 -5.31 12.82 10.44
CA LEU A 30 -4.88 12.59 9.06
C LEU A 30 -4.70 13.94 8.36
N ASP A 31 -3.45 14.27 8.05
CA ASP A 31 -3.13 15.42 7.21
C ASP A 31 -3.48 15.11 5.74
N LEU A 32 -4.71 15.44 5.37
CA LEU A 32 -5.23 15.30 4.00
C LEU A 32 -4.64 16.33 3.03
N ASN A 33 -4.06 17.42 3.55
CA ASN A 33 -3.46 18.50 2.77
C ASN A 33 -1.97 18.24 2.49
N ARG A 34 -1.38 17.23 3.14
CA ARG A 34 0.01 16.84 2.89
C ARG A 34 0.23 16.59 1.40
N PRO A 35 1.20 17.28 0.77
CA PRO A 35 1.53 17.05 -0.63
C PRO A 35 1.81 15.57 -0.90
N LYS A 36 1.08 15.01 -1.89
CA LYS A 36 1.33 13.64 -2.34
C LYS A 36 2.74 13.59 -2.92
N ARG A 37 3.52 12.58 -2.52
CA ARG A 37 4.83 12.35 -3.13
C ARG A 37 4.63 12.12 -4.63
N PRO A 38 5.47 12.73 -5.50
CA PRO A 38 5.36 12.52 -6.94
C PRO A 38 5.51 11.04 -7.26
N ARG A 39 4.70 10.56 -8.19
CA ARG A 39 4.75 9.16 -8.61
C ARG A 39 6.00 8.94 -9.43
N THR A 40 6.84 7.99 -9.02
CA THR A 40 7.97 7.56 -9.85
C THR A 40 7.50 6.63 -10.95
N THR A 41 7.96 6.88 -12.18
CA THR A 41 7.88 5.96 -13.32
C THR A 41 9.25 5.33 -13.53
N PHE A 42 9.30 3.99 -13.63
CA PHE A 42 10.54 3.27 -13.91
C PHE A 42 10.64 3.00 -15.42
N SER A 43 11.85 3.08 -15.98
CA SER A 43 12.09 2.67 -17.36
C SER A 43 11.93 1.16 -17.52
N GLU A 44 11.74 0.69 -18.76
CA GLU A 44 11.63 -0.75 -19.03
C GLU A 44 12.88 -1.52 -18.62
N GLN A 45 14.06 -0.94 -18.86
CA GLN A 45 15.34 -1.52 -18.45
C GLN A 45 15.43 -1.64 -16.93
N GLN A 46 15.04 -0.61 -16.18
CA GLN A 46 14.99 -0.66 -14.71
C GLN A 46 14.03 -1.74 -14.22
N LEU A 47 12.83 -1.83 -14.81
CA LEU A 47 11.85 -2.86 -14.46
C LEU A 47 12.36 -4.27 -14.76
N LYS A 48 13.11 -4.47 -15.86
CA LYS A 48 13.71 -5.76 -16.21
C LYS A 48 14.69 -6.21 -15.13
N ILE A 49 15.62 -5.34 -14.75
CA ILE A 49 16.63 -5.67 -13.73
C ILE A 49 15.97 -5.91 -12.36
N LEU A 50 15.00 -5.06 -11.97
CA LEU A 50 14.24 -5.24 -10.73
C LEU A 50 13.51 -6.60 -10.67
N LYS A 51 12.95 -7.08 -11.78
CA LYS A 51 12.30 -8.40 -11.87
C LYS A 51 13.32 -9.54 -11.72
N ILE A 52 14.44 -9.47 -12.44
CA ILE A 52 15.51 -10.46 -12.37
C ILE A 52 16.03 -10.58 -10.93
N GLU A 53 16.28 -9.45 -10.28
CA GLU A 53 16.80 -9.46 -8.91
C GLU A 53 15.76 -9.95 -7.90
N PHE A 54 14.47 -9.68 -8.15
CA PHE A 54 13.38 -10.21 -7.34
C PHE A 54 13.25 -11.74 -7.44
N GLU A 55 13.46 -12.32 -8.61
CA GLU A 55 13.43 -13.77 -8.81
C GLU A 55 14.57 -14.47 -8.05
N LYS A 56 15.74 -13.81 -7.95
CA LYS A 56 16.86 -14.32 -7.14
C LYS A 56 16.60 -14.16 -5.64
N ASN A 57 16.16 -12.98 -5.22
CA ASN A 57 15.93 -12.67 -3.81
C ASN A 57 14.71 -11.72 -3.65
N PRO A 58 13.54 -12.23 -3.24
CA PRO A 58 12.35 -11.40 -2.97
C PRO A 58 12.47 -10.43 -1.79
N TYR A 59 13.56 -10.52 -1.01
CA TYR A 59 13.82 -9.73 0.20
C TYR A 59 15.22 -9.12 0.21
N LEU A 60 15.36 -7.96 -0.41
CA LEU A 60 16.61 -7.20 -0.34
C LEU A 60 16.86 -6.62 1.06
N VAL A 61 18.10 -6.80 1.53
CA VAL A 61 18.63 -6.21 2.77
C VAL A 61 19.68 -5.14 2.47
N GLY A 62 20.04 -4.33 3.48
CA GLY A 62 20.75 -3.05 3.34
C GLY A 62 21.80 -2.96 2.23
N LYS A 63 22.82 -3.82 2.23
CA LYS A 63 23.91 -3.78 1.24
C LYS A 63 23.44 -4.09 -0.20
N GLU A 64 22.63 -5.12 -0.38
CA GLU A 64 22.11 -5.51 -1.70
C GLU A 64 21.18 -4.42 -2.26
N ARG A 65 20.34 -3.85 -1.39
CA ARG A 65 19.45 -2.73 -1.74
C ARG A 65 20.25 -1.50 -2.17
N GLN A 66 21.32 -1.16 -1.44
CA GLN A 66 22.20 -0.04 -1.77
C GLN A 66 22.87 -0.22 -3.12
N LYS A 67 23.38 -1.43 -3.39
CA LYS A 67 23.99 -1.76 -4.67
C LYS A 67 22.98 -1.61 -5.81
N LEU A 68 21.82 -2.25 -5.70
CA LEU A 68 20.79 -2.18 -6.74
C LEU A 68 20.25 -0.76 -6.96
N ALA A 69 20.15 0.04 -5.90
CA ALA A 69 19.77 1.44 -6.00
C ALA A 69 20.78 2.25 -6.84
N LYS A 70 22.08 2.06 -6.58
CA LYS A 70 23.16 2.69 -7.35
C LYS A 70 23.16 2.22 -8.81
N ASP A 71 23.04 0.92 -9.04
CA ASP A 71 23.08 0.35 -10.40
C ASP A 71 21.91 0.80 -11.30
N LEU A 72 20.80 1.26 -10.70
CA LEU A 72 19.59 1.69 -11.41
C LEU A 72 19.35 3.19 -11.39
N ASP A 73 20.24 3.98 -10.78
CA ASP A 73 20.05 5.40 -10.49
C ASP A 73 18.72 5.69 -9.77
N LEU A 74 18.41 4.86 -8.76
CA LEU A 74 17.23 4.98 -7.92
C LEU A 74 17.63 5.21 -6.46
N THR A 75 16.70 5.72 -5.66
CA THR A 75 16.86 5.76 -4.21
C THR A 75 16.59 4.40 -3.57
N GLU A 76 17.25 4.09 -2.46
CA GLU A 76 16.96 2.88 -1.67
C GLU A 76 15.47 2.77 -1.30
N THR A 77 14.80 3.90 -1.09
CA THR A 77 13.37 3.95 -0.77
C THR A 77 12.52 3.51 -1.97
N GLN A 78 12.84 3.95 -3.19
CA GLN A 78 12.12 3.51 -4.39
C GLN A 78 12.28 2.01 -4.62
N VAL A 79 13.50 1.48 -4.48
CA VAL A 79 13.77 0.04 -4.56
C VAL A 79 12.98 -0.71 -3.49
N LYS A 80 13.03 -0.26 -2.23
CA LYS A 80 12.27 -0.85 -1.12
C LYS A 80 10.77 -0.91 -1.41
N VAL A 81 10.19 0.20 -1.86
CA VAL A 81 8.75 0.31 -2.17
C VAL A 81 8.39 -0.61 -3.35
N TRP A 82 9.22 -0.67 -4.38
CA TRP A 82 8.99 -1.57 -5.51
C TRP A 82 8.96 -3.03 -5.07
N PHE A 83 9.93 -3.49 -4.27
CA PHE A 83 9.96 -4.86 -3.74
C PHE A 83 8.75 -5.16 -2.85
N GLN A 84 8.34 -4.21 -2.01
CA GLN A 84 7.13 -4.34 -1.19
C GLN A 84 5.87 -4.48 -2.04
N ASN A 85 5.73 -3.67 -3.08
CA ASN A 85 4.60 -3.73 -4.02
C ASN A 85 4.62 -5.05 -4.81
N ARG A 86 5.80 -5.50 -5.23
CA ARG A 86 5.97 -6.75 -5.97
C ARG A 86 5.54 -7.95 -5.13
N ARG A 87 5.96 -8.04 -3.86
CA ARG A 87 5.51 -9.09 -2.93
C ARG A 87 3.99 -9.07 -2.71
N THR A 88 3.40 -7.87 -2.61
CA THR A 88 1.95 -7.73 -2.43
C THR A 88 1.18 -8.26 -3.63
N LYS A 89 1.66 -7.98 -4.85
CA LYS A 89 1.07 -8.52 -6.09
C LYS A 89 1.26 -10.04 -6.18
N TYR A 90 2.45 -10.54 -5.82
CA TYR A 90 2.79 -11.96 -5.90
C TYR A 90 1.93 -12.84 -4.97
N LYS A 91 1.55 -12.32 -3.80
CA LYS A 91 0.70 -13.04 -2.83
C LYS A 91 -0.80 -13.00 -3.16
N LYS A 92 -1.24 -12.23 -4.16
CA LYS A 92 -2.66 -12.17 -4.50
C LYS A 92 -2.98 -13.50 -5.20
N PRO A 93 -3.87 -14.36 -4.65
CA PRO A 93 -4.27 -15.57 -5.35
C PRO A 93 -4.86 -15.13 -6.68
N SER A 94 -4.15 -15.44 -7.76
CA SER A 94 -4.71 -15.37 -9.09
C SER A 94 -5.88 -16.34 -9.06
N ASN A 95 -7.12 -15.86 -9.23
CA ASN A 95 -8.30 -16.71 -9.36
C ASN A 95 -8.22 -17.69 -10.57
N ASN A 96 -7.06 -17.83 -11.21
CA ASN A 96 -6.88 -18.68 -12.37
C ASN A 96 -5.48 -19.32 -12.52
N ASP A 97 -4.59 -19.31 -11.52
CA ASP A 97 -3.30 -20.02 -11.67
C ASP A 97 -2.73 -20.53 -10.34
N GLN A 98 -2.82 -21.85 -10.15
CA GLN A 98 -2.30 -22.60 -9.00
C GLN A 98 -0.80 -22.95 -9.13
N ARG A 99 0.07 -22.04 -9.58
CA ARG A 99 1.50 -22.39 -9.71
C ARG A 99 2.42 -21.27 -9.26
N ASN A 100 2.76 -21.28 -7.97
CA ASN A 100 4.14 -21.26 -7.47
C ASN A 100 4.13 -21.15 -5.93
N ASP A 101 4.37 -22.29 -5.29
CA ASP A 101 4.64 -22.43 -3.86
C ASP A 101 5.99 -21.78 -3.51
N PHE A 102 5.95 -20.52 -3.09
CA PHE A 102 6.95 -19.99 -2.15
C PHE A 102 6.21 -19.59 -0.88
N HIS A 103 5.93 -20.61 -0.06
CA HIS A 103 5.36 -20.44 1.26
C HIS A 103 6.46 -19.98 2.22
N ASP A 104 6.62 -18.68 2.37
CA ASP A 104 7.50 -18.12 3.42
C ASP A 104 6.75 -18.11 4.77
N PRO A 105 7.15 -18.95 5.75
CA PRO A 105 6.47 -19.07 7.04
C PRO A 105 6.58 -17.78 7.88
N ARG A 106 7.59 -16.93 7.61
CA ARG A 106 7.80 -15.69 8.35
C ARG A 106 6.74 -14.63 8.02
N LEU A 107 6.14 -14.69 6.82
CA LEU A 107 5.06 -13.80 6.41
C LEU A 107 3.66 -14.26 6.87
N LEU A 108 3.42 -15.56 7.03
CA LEU A 108 2.17 -16.04 7.63
C LEU A 108 2.03 -15.57 9.09
N SER A 109 3.14 -15.55 9.84
CA SER A 109 3.16 -14.99 11.19
C SER A 109 2.84 -13.49 11.19
N ALA A 110 3.32 -12.73 10.20
CA ALA A 110 3.04 -11.30 10.08
C ALA A 110 1.60 -11.00 9.64
N ILE A 111 0.96 -11.89 8.87
CA ILE A 111 -0.45 -11.77 8.48
C ILE A 111 -1.37 -11.97 9.70
N HIS A 112 -1.04 -12.87 10.61
CA HIS A 112 -1.77 -13.06 11.87
C HIS A 112 -1.37 -12.03 12.96
N ALA A 113 -0.09 -11.64 13.04
CA ALA A 113 0.42 -10.70 14.04
C ALA A 113 0.09 -9.23 13.75
N LYS A 114 -0.26 -8.86 12.50
CA LYS A 114 -0.84 -7.53 12.18
C LYS A 114 -2.37 -7.50 12.18
N ARG A 115 -3.01 -8.54 12.73
CA ARG A 115 -4.36 -8.41 13.28
C ARG A 115 -4.33 -8.05 14.78
N SER A 116 -3.29 -7.36 15.24
CA SER A 116 -3.27 -6.72 16.57
C SER A 116 -3.64 -5.23 16.45
N SER A 117 -4.91 -4.96 16.75
CA SER A 117 -5.41 -3.80 17.50
C SER A 117 -4.96 -2.38 17.10
N LYS A 118 -5.24 -1.96 15.87
CA LYS A 118 -5.72 -0.59 15.58
C LYS A 118 -6.52 -0.64 14.29
N ILE A 119 -7.72 -0.08 14.30
CA ILE A 119 -8.76 -0.19 13.25
C ILE A 119 -9.58 -1.49 13.35
N LYS A 120 -10.30 -1.64 14.47
CA LYS A 120 -11.64 -2.21 14.41
C LYS A 120 -12.57 -1.00 14.18
N HIS A 121 -13.53 -1.11 13.25
CA HIS A 121 -14.38 -0.05 12.67
C HIS A 121 -13.87 0.64 11.39
N ILE A 122 -13.58 -0.13 10.32
CA ILE A 122 -13.78 0.35 8.92
C ILE A 122 -14.71 -0.61 8.13
N THR A 123 -15.25 -1.65 8.77
CA THR A 123 -16.46 -2.33 8.28
C THR A 123 -17.67 -1.48 8.62
N GLY A 124 -17.92 -0.49 7.77
CA GLY A 124 -19.06 0.42 7.90
C GLY A 124 -18.78 1.78 7.29
N MET A 125 -18.35 1.84 6.02
CA MET A 125 -18.56 3.05 5.21
C MET A 125 -20.08 3.19 5.03
N ARG A 126 -20.75 3.72 6.05
CA ARG A 126 -22.16 4.08 5.94
C ARG A 126 -22.23 5.41 5.22
N VAL A 127 -22.50 5.32 3.92
CA VAL A 127 -23.00 6.44 3.13
C VAL A 127 -24.29 6.91 3.83
N LYS A 128 -24.30 8.14 4.34
CA LYS A 128 -25.57 8.77 4.71
C LYS A 128 -26.17 9.29 3.40
N THR A 129 -27.30 8.71 3.02
CA THR A 129 -28.23 9.23 2.01
C THR A 129 -29.02 10.38 2.59
#